data_AF-A0A3D3S3M9-F1
#
_entry.id   AF-A0A3D3S3M9-F1
#
_cell.length_a   1.000
_cell.length_b   1.000
_cell.length_c   1.000
_cell.angle_alpha   90.00
_cell.angle_beta   90.00
_cell.angle_gamma   90.00
#
_symmetry.space_group_name_H-M   'P 1'
#
loop_
_entity.id
_entity.type
_entity.pdbx_description
1 polymer ?
#
loop_
_entity_poly.entity_id
_entity_poly.type
_entity_poly.pdbx_seq_one_letter_code
_entity_poly.pdbx_strand_id
1 'polypeptide(L)'
;DIFQLGNRAYRILRVETDRVQVSDAGAVPPGIPFWLGEAPGRSDALSEAVSDLNAATQTALAAGGVEAARTLLARDYALSLPAADQLAQYLGAAHAALGALPTHDHLILERFVDEVGDPHLVIHSPLGARVNRAFGLALRKRFCRQFNFELQA
;
A
#
# COMPACT_ATOMS: atom_id res chain seq x y z
N ASP A 1 19.67 -8.64 2.47
CA ASP A 1 18.63 -7.66 2.86
C ASP A 1 19.26 -6.58 3.72
N ILE A 2 18.74 -5.35 3.74
CA ILE A 2 19.27 -4.25 4.55
C ILE A 2 18.15 -3.65 5.39
N PHE A 3 18.33 -3.66 6.71
CA PHE A 3 17.36 -3.10 7.66
C PHE A 3 18.03 -2.06 8.55
N GLN A 4 17.22 -1.20 9.17
CA GLN A 4 17.69 -0.19 10.10
C GLN A 4 17.44 -0.61 11.55
N LEU A 5 18.46 -0.47 12.39
CA LEU A 5 18.34 -0.61 13.84
C LEU A 5 18.90 0.65 14.50
N GLY A 6 18.04 1.44 15.13
CA GLY A 6 18.40 2.78 15.61
C GLY A 6 18.75 3.71 14.44
N ASN A 7 19.96 4.29 14.45
CA ASN A 7 20.44 5.20 13.42
C ASN A 7 21.43 4.54 12.44
N ARG A 8 21.54 3.20 12.44
CA ARG A 8 22.49 2.46 11.61
C ARG A 8 21.80 1.44 10.72
N ALA A 9 22.26 1.33 9.48
CA ALA A 9 21.82 0.35 8.52
C ALA A 9 22.72 -0.90 8.55
N TYR A 10 22.10 -2.08 8.52
CA TYR A 10 22.76 -3.37 8.62
C TYR A 10 22.36 -4.29 7.48
N ARG A 11 23.34 -4.94 6.85
CA ARG A 11 23.13 -5.94 5.81
C ARG A 11 23.06 -7.33 6.43
N ILE A 12 21.94 -8.04 6.24
CA ILE A 12 21.77 -9.44 6.64
C ILE A 12 22.71 -10.31 5.81
N LEU A 13 23.59 -11.05 6.51
CA LEU A 13 24.48 -12.06 5.95
C LEU A 13 23.86 -13.46 6.07
N ARG A 14 23.27 -13.76 7.24
CA ARG A 14 22.72 -15.08 7.56
C ARG A 14 21.62 -14.97 8.60
N VAL A 15 20.56 -15.76 8.45
CA VAL A 15 19.46 -15.90 9.42
C VAL A 15 19.50 -17.31 9.99
N GLU A 16 19.57 -17.42 11.31
CA GLU A 16 19.50 -18.66 12.08
C GLU A 16 18.29 -18.59 13.02
N THR A 17 17.94 -19.72 13.66
CA THR A 17 16.73 -19.80 14.49
C THR A 17 16.72 -18.79 15.65
N ASP A 18 17.88 -18.46 16.21
CA ASP A 18 18.03 -17.60 17.39
C ASP A 18 18.77 -16.28 17.13
N ARG A 19 19.32 -16.08 15.93
CA ARG A 19 20.17 -14.92 15.61
C ARG A 19 20.18 -14.56 14.14
N VAL A 20 20.46 -13.30 13.87
CA VAL A 20 20.73 -12.79 12.53
C VAL A 20 22.16 -12.25 12.50
N GLN A 21 23.02 -12.82 11.65
CA GLN A 21 24.37 -12.30 11.43
C GLN A 21 24.31 -11.17 10.41
N VAL A 22 24.91 -10.04 10.74
CA VAL A 22 24.84 -8.81 9.95
C VAL A 22 26.22 -8.17 9.77
N SER A 23 26.41 -7.44 8.68
CA SER A 23 27.51 -6.49 8.51
C SER A 23 26.98 -5.05 8.48
N ASP A 24 27.84 -4.07 8.73
CA ASP A 24 27.51 -2.66 8.47
C ASP A 24 27.14 -2.49 6.97
N ALA A 25 26.04 -1.80 6.70
CA ALA A 25 25.58 -1.54 5.33
C ALA A 25 26.22 -0.28 4.71
N GLY A 26 26.95 0.50 5.50
CA GLY A 26 27.59 1.75 5.09
C GLY A 26 26.56 2.78 4.61
N ALA A 27 26.81 3.35 3.43
CA ALA A 27 25.93 4.33 2.80
C ALA A 27 24.76 3.72 2.01
N VAL A 28 24.57 2.40 2.04
CA VAL A 28 23.45 1.78 1.33
C VAL A 28 22.18 1.98 2.15
N PRO A 29 21.16 2.69 1.63
CA PRO A 29 19.93 2.94 2.36
C PRO A 29 19.23 1.61 2.67
N PRO A 30 18.61 1.47 3.86
CA PRO A 30 17.82 0.30 4.18
C PRO A 30 16.62 0.22 3.25
N GLY A 31 16.22 -1.00 2.91
CA GLY A 31 14.94 -1.20 2.25
C GLY A 31 13.80 -0.84 3.21
N ILE A 32 12.64 -0.48 2.68
CA ILE A 32 11.44 -0.36 3.50
C ILE A 32 11.19 -1.75 4.12
N PRO A 33 11.11 -1.86 5.46
CA PRO A 33 10.89 -3.15 6.09
C PRO A 33 9.57 -3.75 5.59
N PHE A 34 9.65 -4.89 4.93
CA PHE A 34 8.46 -5.63 4.52
C PHE A 34 8.03 -6.55 5.67
N TRP A 35 6.75 -6.46 6.03
CA TRP A 35 6.15 -7.32 7.04
C TRP A 35 5.34 -8.41 6.33
N LEU A 36 5.78 -9.66 6.42
CA LEU A 36 4.98 -10.82 6.02
C LEU A 36 4.20 -11.28 7.25
N GLY A 37 2.88 -11.08 7.25
CA GLY A 37 2.01 -11.73 8.24
C GLY A 37 2.02 -13.24 8.04
N GLU A 38 1.85 -14.01 9.12
CA GLU A 38 1.76 -15.48 9.05
C GLU A 38 0.49 -15.96 8.33
N ALA A 39 -0.56 -15.13 8.32
CA ALA A 39 -1.80 -15.41 7.63
C ALA A 39 -1.65 -15.29 6.10
N PRO A 40 -2.43 -16.08 5.32
CA PRO A 40 -2.49 -15.90 3.89
C PRO A 40 -2.92 -14.48 3.54
N GLY A 41 -2.38 -13.95 2.44
CA GLY A 41 -2.81 -12.67 1.92
C GLY A 41 -4.30 -12.64 1.59
N ARG A 42 -4.83 -11.43 1.34
CA ARG A 42 -6.23 -11.22 0.95
C ARG A 42 -6.64 -12.19 -0.17
N SER A 43 -7.78 -12.86 0.00
CA SER A 43 -8.37 -13.71 -1.03
C SER A 43 -8.95 -12.88 -2.19
N ASP A 44 -9.23 -13.52 -3.32
CA ASP A 44 -9.84 -12.85 -4.48
C ASP A 44 -11.21 -12.27 -4.10
N ALA A 45 -12.04 -13.03 -3.39
CA ALA A 45 -13.36 -12.59 -2.92
C ALA A 45 -13.29 -11.38 -1.96
N LEU A 46 -12.30 -11.35 -1.05
CA LEU A 46 -12.12 -10.19 -0.17
C LEU A 46 -11.55 -8.99 -0.92
N SER A 47 -10.74 -9.21 -1.97
CA SER A 47 -10.22 -8.15 -2.84
C SER A 47 -11.36 -7.49 -3.63
N GLU A 48 -12.27 -8.30 -4.17
CA GLU A 48 -13.49 -7.85 -4.84
C GLU A 48 -14.39 -7.05 -3.89
N ALA A 49 -14.67 -7.58 -2.68
CA ALA A 49 -15.48 -6.86 -1.70
C ALA A 49 -14.88 -5.50 -1.30
N VAL A 50 -13.55 -5.38 -1.19
CA VAL A 50 -12.87 -4.10 -0.95
C VAL A 50 -12.99 -3.16 -2.16
N SER A 51 -12.87 -3.69 -3.37
CA SER A 51 -13.05 -2.92 -4.61
C SER A 51 -14.48 -2.36 -4.69
N ASP A 52 -15.49 -3.18 -4.41
CA ASP A 52 -16.91 -2.77 -4.44
C ASP A 52 -17.23 -1.72 -3.39
N LEU A 53 -16.69 -1.88 -2.17
CA LEU A 53 -16.80 -0.88 -1.11
C LEU A 53 -16.24 0.48 -1.54
N ASN A 54 -15.05 0.48 -2.16
CA ASN A 54 -14.42 1.70 -2.67
C ASN A 54 -15.26 2.34 -3.79
N ALA A 55 -15.76 1.54 -4.73
CA ALA A 55 -16.59 2.02 -5.84
C ALA A 55 -17.91 2.64 -5.35
N ALA A 56 -18.60 1.96 -4.43
CA ALA A 56 -19.85 2.44 -3.85
C ALA A 56 -19.61 3.72 -3.03
N THR A 57 -18.56 3.75 -2.22
CA THR A 57 -18.19 4.93 -1.42
C THR A 57 -17.83 6.12 -2.32
N GLN A 58 -17.04 5.90 -3.38
CA GLN A 58 -16.72 6.96 -4.35
C GLN A 58 -17.98 7.54 -4.99
N THR A 59 -18.94 6.69 -5.37
CA THR A 59 -20.22 7.13 -5.93
C THR A 59 -21.00 8.00 -4.94
N ALA A 60 -21.05 7.60 -3.67
CA ALA A 60 -21.70 8.37 -2.62
C ALA A 60 -20.98 9.71 -2.34
N LEU A 61 -19.64 9.71 -2.31
CA LEU A 61 -18.82 10.92 -2.18
C LEU A 61 -19.11 11.91 -3.31
N ALA A 62 -19.23 11.44 -4.55
CA ALA A 62 -19.57 12.29 -5.69
C ALA A 62 -20.99 12.86 -5.61
N ALA A 63 -21.94 12.12 -5.04
CA ALA A 63 -23.33 12.53 -4.93
C ALA A 63 -23.59 13.54 -3.79
N GLY A 64 -22.87 13.44 -2.68
CA GLY A 64 -23.16 14.28 -1.49
C GLY A 64 -22.03 14.36 -0.47
N GLY A 65 -20.79 14.12 -0.88
CA GLY A 65 -19.62 14.23 -0.02
C GLY A 65 -19.58 13.20 1.11
N VAL A 66 -18.84 13.53 2.16
CA VAL A 66 -18.56 12.63 3.30
C VAL A 66 -19.84 12.17 4.01
N GLU A 67 -20.84 13.02 4.16
CA GLU A 67 -22.11 12.65 4.82
C GLU A 67 -22.92 11.60 4.03
N ALA A 68 -22.91 11.69 2.70
CA ALA A 68 -23.55 10.69 1.84
C ALA A 68 -22.82 9.34 1.94
N ALA A 69 -21.49 9.36 1.90
CA ALA A 69 -20.67 8.17 2.13
C ALA A 69 -20.90 7.55 3.52
N ARG A 70 -20.93 8.37 4.57
CA ARG A 70 -21.21 7.93 5.95
C ARG A 70 -22.57 7.25 6.05
N THR A 71 -23.59 7.80 5.41
CA THR A 71 -24.95 7.24 5.40
C THR A 71 -25.00 5.90 4.66
N LEU A 72 -24.36 5.80 3.49
CA LEU A 72 -24.20 4.54 2.75
C LEU A 72 -23.54 3.47 3.63
N LEU A 73 -22.41 3.79 4.26
CA LEU A 73 -21.64 2.87 5.10
C LEU A 73 -22.42 2.38 6.32
N ALA A 74 -23.18 3.28 6.97
CA ALA A 74 -24.00 2.90 8.12
C ALA A 74 -25.20 2.03 7.72
N ARG A 75 -25.88 2.37 6.61
CA ARG A 75 -27.12 1.72 6.20
C ARG A 75 -26.90 0.42 5.44
N ASP A 76 -26.03 0.45 4.44
CA ASP A 76 -25.90 -0.64 3.46
C ASP A 76 -24.80 -1.64 3.86
N TYR A 77 -23.78 -1.16 4.58
CA TYR A 77 -22.69 -2.00 5.13
C TYR A 77 -22.84 -2.26 6.63
N ALA A 78 -23.94 -1.81 7.25
CA ALA A 78 -24.28 -2.02 8.66
C ALA A 78 -23.16 -1.64 9.65
N LEU A 79 -22.33 -0.66 9.31
CA LEU A 79 -21.31 -0.15 10.22
C LEU A 79 -21.95 0.66 11.34
N SER A 80 -21.36 0.58 12.54
CA SER A 80 -21.72 1.50 13.62
C SER A 80 -21.45 2.94 13.20
N LEU A 81 -22.23 3.90 13.70
CA LEU A 81 -22.06 5.31 13.32
C LEU A 81 -20.62 5.84 13.49
N PRO A 82 -19.88 5.53 14.58
CA PRO A 82 -18.48 5.93 14.69
C PRO A 82 -17.57 5.29 13.63
N ALA A 83 -17.79 4.01 13.30
CA ALA A 83 -16.99 3.32 12.29
C ALA A 83 -17.29 3.84 10.87
N ALA A 84 -18.57 4.08 10.57
CA ALA A 84 -19.00 4.67 9.30
C ALA A 84 -18.43 6.09 9.11
N ASP A 85 -18.44 6.91 10.17
CA ASP A 85 -17.88 8.26 10.14
C ASP A 85 -16.37 8.25 9.88
N GLN A 86 -15.62 7.46 10.67
CA GLN A 86 -14.17 7.34 10.51
C GLN A 86 -13.80 6.85 9.10
N LEU A 87 -14.50 5.84 8.58
CA LEU A 87 -14.22 5.28 7.26
C LEU A 87 -14.62 6.26 6.14
N ALA A 88 -15.74 6.96 6.26
CA ALA A 88 -16.15 7.97 5.29
C ALA A 88 -15.15 9.13 5.21
N GLN A 89 -14.65 9.60 6.37
CA GLN A 89 -13.62 10.64 6.42
C GLN A 89 -12.31 10.16 5.82
N TYR A 90 -11.88 8.94 6.16
CA TYR A 90 -10.66 8.34 5.63
C TYR A 90 -10.70 8.18 4.10
N LEU A 91 -11.77 7.59 3.57
CA LEU A 91 -11.95 7.41 2.13
C LEU A 91 -12.20 8.74 1.41
N GLY A 92 -12.89 9.69 2.06
CA GLY A 92 -13.05 11.05 1.54
C GLY A 92 -11.70 11.78 1.39
N ALA A 93 -10.82 11.68 2.39
CA ALA A 93 -9.48 12.25 2.33
C ALA A 93 -8.62 11.57 1.26
N ALA A 94 -8.67 10.23 1.16
CA ALA A 94 -7.97 9.48 0.13
C ALA A 94 -8.44 9.88 -1.28
N HIS A 95 -9.75 9.99 -1.50
CA HIS A 95 -10.30 10.45 -2.78
C HIS A 95 -9.86 11.89 -3.10
N ALA A 96 -9.83 12.78 -2.12
CA ALA A 96 -9.38 14.16 -2.32
C ALA A 96 -7.89 14.24 -2.68
N ALA A 97 -7.04 13.40 -2.07
CA ALA A 97 -5.61 13.36 -2.33
C ALA A 97 -5.25 12.68 -3.66
N LEU A 98 -5.93 11.56 -3.98
CA LEU A 98 -5.60 10.70 -5.10
C LEU A 98 -6.44 10.96 -6.35
N GLY A 99 -7.53 11.72 -6.24
CA GLY A 99 -8.50 12.01 -7.31
C GLY A 99 -9.53 10.91 -7.56
N ALA A 100 -9.29 9.70 -7.04
CA ALA A 100 -10.20 8.56 -7.08
C ALA A 100 -9.88 7.58 -5.93
N LEU A 101 -10.75 6.62 -5.70
CA LEU A 101 -10.49 5.46 -4.84
C LEU A 101 -10.05 4.26 -5.71
N PRO A 102 -9.04 3.50 -5.28
CA PRO A 102 -8.53 2.38 -6.05
C PRO A 102 -9.54 1.22 -6.06
N THR A 103 -9.80 0.67 -7.24
CA THR A 103 -10.69 -0.49 -7.48
C THR A 103 -9.96 -1.52 -8.34
N HIS A 104 -10.58 -2.66 -8.65
CA HIS A 104 -10.00 -3.64 -9.59
C HIS A 104 -9.76 -3.04 -10.98
N ASP A 105 -10.65 -2.17 -11.45
CA ASP A 105 -10.57 -1.54 -12.78
C ASP A 105 -9.88 -0.17 -12.76
N HIS A 106 -9.56 0.35 -11.57
CA HIS A 106 -8.93 1.65 -11.39
C HIS A 106 -7.73 1.55 -10.47
N LEU A 107 -6.54 1.37 -11.06
CA LEU A 107 -5.27 1.43 -10.35
C LEU A 107 -4.75 2.87 -10.31
N ILE A 108 -4.25 3.30 -9.16
CA ILE A 108 -3.68 4.64 -8.98
C ILE A 108 -2.18 4.52 -8.76
N LEU A 109 -1.43 5.25 -9.58
CA LEU A 109 0.03 5.37 -9.47
C LEU A 109 0.35 6.75 -8.91
N GLU A 110 0.69 6.80 -7.63
CA GLU A 110 1.05 8.03 -6.93
C GLU A 110 2.56 8.21 -6.97
N ARG A 111 3.01 9.41 -7.34
CA ARG A 111 4.42 9.80 -7.27
C ARG A 111 4.57 10.97 -6.31
N PHE A 112 5.47 10.84 -5.36
CA PHE A 112 5.84 11.92 -4.46
C PHE A 112 7.35 11.92 -4.20
N VAL A 113 7.82 12.96 -3.53
CA VAL A 113 9.21 13.07 -3.06
C VAL A 113 9.14 13.14 -1.55
N ASP A 114 9.95 12.34 -0.86
CA ASP A 114 9.95 12.33 0.61
C ASP A 114 10.70 13.54 1.19
N GLU A 115 10.76 13.61 2.52
CA GLU A 115 11.40 14.71 3.26
C GLU A 115 12.91 14.84 3.00
N VAL A 116 13.57 13.78 2.51
CA VAL A 116 15.01 13.75 2.22
C VAL A 116 15.29 14.04 0.74
N GLY A 117 14.25 14.10 -0.09
CA GLY A 117 14.35 14.40 -1.52
C GLY A 117 14.35 13.16 -2.41
N ASP A 118 14.12 11.97 -1.85
CA ASP A 118 14.08 10.74 -2.63
C ASP A 118 12.71 10.56 -3.32
N PRO A 119 12.67 10.27 -4.63
CA PRO A 119 11.42 10.08 -5.35
C PRO A 119 10.84 8.68 -5.11
N HIS A 120 9.55 8.63 -4.77
CA HIS A 120 8.79 7.40 -4.54
C HIS A 120 7.68 7.21 -5.58
N LEU A 121 7.39 5.96 -5.90
CA LEU A 121 6.24 5.55 -6.71
C LEU A 121 5.44 4.49 -5.94
N VAL A 122 4.17 4.79 -5.66
CA VAL A 122 3.25 3.91 -4.94
C VAL A 122 2.12 3.47 -5.88
N ILE A 123 1.79 2.18 -5.85
CA ILE A 123 0.68 1.60 -6.61
C ILE A 123 -0.44 1.23 -5.65
N HIS A 124 -1.50 2.02 -5.66
CA HIS A 124 -2.71 1.74 -4.90
C HIS A 124 -3.55 0.73 -5.67
N SER A 125 -3.66 -0.49 -5.14
CA SER A 125 -4.35 -1.60 -5.80
C SER A 125 -4.99 -2.56 -4.78
N PRO A 126 -6.31 -2.84 -4.89
CA PRO A 126 -6.97 -3.75 -3.96
C PRO A 126 -6.83 -5.24 -4.32
N LEU A 127 -6.05 -5.58 -5.36
CA LEU A 127 -5.91 -6.91 -6.00
C LEU A 127 -5.22 -8.00 -5.17
N GLY A 128 -4.84 -7.70 -3.92
CA GLY A 128 -4.22 -8.65 -3.02
C GLY A 128 -2.74 -8.95 -3.29
N ALA A 129 -2.11 -9.64 -2.34
CA ALA A 129 -0.65 -9.78 -2.29
C ALA A 129 -0.07 -10.54 -3.49
N ARG A 130 -0.79 -11.53 -4.04
CA ARG A 130 -0.32 -12.35 -5.17
C ARG A 130 -0.10 -11.49 -6.42
N VAL A 131 -1.08 -10.64 -6.75
CA VAL A 131 -1.01 -9.76 -7.92
C VAL A 131 -0.06 -8.60 -7.66
N ASN A 132 -0.11 -7.99 -6.48
CA ASN A 132 0.75 -6.86 -6.14
C ASN A 132 2.23 -7.25 -6.13
N ARG A 133 2.56 -8.47 -5.70
CA ARG A 133 3.93 -9.03 -5.80
C ARG A 133 4.36 -9.23 -7.25
N ALA A 134 3.45 -9.64 -8.13
CA ALA A 134 3.76 -9.77 -9.56
C ALA A 134 4.08 -8.41 -10.18
N PHE A 135 3.38 -7.34 -9.81
CA PHE A 135 3.73 -5.97 -10.21
C PHE A 135 5.13 -5.58 -9.74
N GLY A 136 5.45 -5.80 -8.46
CA GLY A 136 6.79 -5.50 -7.92
C GLY A 136 7.90 -6.20 -8.69
N LEU A 137 7.75 -7.50 -8.96
CA LEU A 137 8.74 -8.28 -9.74
C LEU A 137 8.87 -7.78 -11.19
N ALA A 138 7.76 -7.49 -11.86
CA ALA A 138 7.75 -7.03 -13.24
C ALA A 138 8.38 -5.64 -13.38
N LEU A 139 8.02 -4.72 -12.47
CA LEU A 139 8.55 -3.36 -12.44
C LEU A 139 10.05 -3.39 -12.12
N ARG A 140 10.47 -4.12 -11.09
CA ARG A 140 11.90 -4.26 -10.76
C ARG A 140 12.71 -4.72 -11.98
N LYS A 141 12.22 -5.73 -12.71
CA LYS A 141 12.93 -6.20 -13.92
C LYS A 141 12.97 -5.15 -15.03
N ARG A 142 11.90 -4.40 -15.23
CA ARG A 142 11.83 -3.35 -16.26
C ARG A 142 12.72 -2.15 -15.93
N PHE A 143 12.74 -1.72 -14.67
CA PHE A 143 13.61 -0.65 -14.20
C PHE A 143 15.10 -1.02 -14.29
N CYS A 144 15.48 -2.24 -13.91
CA CYS A 144 16.85 -2.71 -14.10
C CYS A 144 17.29 -2.66 -15.58
N ARG A 145 16.40 -2.99 -16.52
CA ARG A 145 16.71 -3.00 -17.96
C ARG A 145 16.77 -1.60 -18.57
N GLN A 146 15.98 -0.65 -18.08
CA GLN A 146 15.79 0.65 -18.72
C GLN A 146 16.60 1.78 -18.06
N PHE A 147 16.86 1.69 -16.75
CA PHE A 147 17.50 2.77 -15.98
C PHE A 147 18.82 2.35 -15.31
N ASN A 148 19.24 1.09 -15.43
CA ASN A 148 20.44 0.55 -14.76
C ASN A 148 20.46 0.76 -13.22
N PHE A 149 19.27 0.96 -12.62
CA PHE A 149 19.06 1.03 -11.17
C PHE A 149 18.21 -0.16 -10.72
N GLU A 150 18.56 -0.74 -9.57
CA GLU A 150 17.79 -1.81 -8.94
C GLU A 150 16.72 -1.19 -8.04
N LEU A 151 15.45 -1.38 -8.42
CA LEU A 151 14.31 -0.87 -7.65
C LEU A 151 14.15 -1.71 -6.37
N GLN A 152 14.08 -1.06 -5.22
CA GLN A 152 13.75 -1.72 -3.95
C GLN A 152 12.22 -1.82 -3.87
N ALA A 153 11.69 -3.02 -4.14
CA ALA A 153 10.27 -3.37 -4.06
C ALA A 153 10.09 -4.79 -3.53
#